data_AF-A0A1Q8QCC9-F1
#
_entry.id   AF-A0A1Q8QCC9-F1
#
_cell.length_a   1.000
_cell.length_b   1.000
_cell.length_c   1.000
_cell.angle_alpha   90.00
_cell.angle_beta   90.00
_cell.angle_gamma   90.00
#
_symmetry.space_group_name_H-M   'P 1'
#
loop_
_entity.id
_entity.type
_entity.pdbx_description
1 polymer ?
#
loop_
_entity_poly.entity_id
_entity_poly.type
_entity_poly.pdbx_seq_one_letter_code
_entity_poly.pdbx_strand_id
1 'polypeptide(L)'
;MNGANHRMDGVSTYPFAIFQPGWEQAGLPTGHRGDTVVGNDVWLGYGAIILPGRHIGHGAVVGAGSVVTRDVPPYAIVGGNPARCIRQRYPEAVVLRLLALAWWDWPIEKISRNVALLAAGDIDALERA
;
A
#
# COMPACT_ATOMS: atom_id res chain seq x y z
N MET A 1 12.57 0.41 7.65
CA MET A 1 12.86 0.36 9.11
C MET A 1 12.14 -0.85 9.68
N ASN A 2 12.85 -1.74 10.39
CA ASN A 2 12.39 -3.09 10.74
C ASN A 2 11.30 -3.20 11.82
N GLY A 3 10.55 -2.12 12.07
CA GLY A 3 9.37 -2.06 12.93
C GLY A 3 9.44 -2.99 14.13
N ALA A 4 10.42 -2.77 15.02
CA ALA A 4 10.61 -3.48 16.29
C ALA A 4 10.11 -4.95 16.25
N ASN A 5 10.64 -5.78 15.34
CA ASN A 5 10.21 -7.17 15.25
C ASN A 5 10.51 -7.89 16.57
N HIS A 6 9.46 -8.42 17.21
CA HIS A 6 9.56 -9.23 18.43
C HIS A 6 9.45 -10.71 18.09
N ARG A 7 10.17 -11.54 18.85
CA ARG A 7 10.05 -13.00 18.78
C ARG A 7 8.65 -13.39 19.27
N MET A 8 7.94 -14.26 18.54
CA MET A 8 6.58 -14.71 18.91
C MET A 8 6.42 -16.23 18.99
N ASP A 9 7.47 -16.99 18.67
CA ASP A 9 7.53 -18.45 18.72
C ASP A 9 8.07 -18.99 20.06
N GLY A 10 8.57 -18.11 20.94
CA GLY A 10 9.01 -18.44 22.30
C GLY A 10 8.01 -18.01 23.38
N VAL A 11 8.34 -18.28 24.65
CA VAL A 11 7.49 -17.93 25.81
C VAL A 11 7.41 -16.42 26.07
N SER A 12 8.42 -15.65 25.65
CA SER A 12 8.50 -14.19 25.88
C SER A 12 8.79 -13.45 24.58
N THR A 13 8.13 -12.32 24.40
CA THR A 13 8.40 -11.36 23.32
C THR A 13 9.44 -10.31 23.72
N TYR A 14 9.94 -10.33 24.96
CA TYR A 14 10.94 -9.38 25.45
C TYR A 14 12.27 -9.55 24.70
N PRO A 15 12.85 -8.49 24.10
CA PRO A 15 14.06 -8.60 23.29
C PRO A 15 15.31 -8.58 24.18
N PHE A 16 15.53 -9.68 24.93
CA PHE A 16 16.61 -9.81 25.92
C PHE A 16 17.98 -9.34 25.41
N ALA A 17 18.35 -9.74 24.19
CA ALA A 17 19.65 -9.44 23.59
C ALA A 17 19.93 -7.93 23.39
N ILE A 18 18.94 -7.03 23.55
CA ILE A 18 19.13 -5.57 23.39
C ILE A 18 19.49 -4.89 24.73
N PHE A 19 19.02 -5.44 25.87
CA PHE A 19 18.92 -4.65 27.10
C PHE A 19 20.01 -4.91 28.13
N GLN A 20 20.67 -6.08 28.11
CA GLN A 20 21.75 -6.39 29.06
C GLN A 20 22.90 -7.15 28.38
N PRO A 21 24.16 -6.78 28.68
CA PRO A 21 25.32 -7.60 28.32
C PRO A 21 25.21 -9.00 28.92
N GLY A 22 25.60 -10.03 28.15
CA GLY A 22 25.53 -11.43 28.56
C GLY A 22 24.21 -12.14 28.22
N TRP A 23 23.29 -11.47 27.52
CA TRP A 23 22.02 -12.03 27.02
C TRP A 23 21.98 -12.17 25.49
N GLU A 24 23.10 -11.96 24.79
CA GLU A 24 23.22 -11.99 23.33
C GLU A 24 22.82 -13.34 22.74
N GLN A 25 23.02 -14.43 23.49
CA GLN A 25 22.61 -15.80 23.14
C GLN A 25 21.09 -15.96 22.96
N ALA A 26 20.27 -15.05 23.51
CA ALA A 26 18.85 -15.03 23.22
C ALA A 26 18.57 -14.74 21.73
N GLY A 27 19.49 -14.03 21.06
CA GLY A 27 19.38 -13.61 19.67
C GLY A 27 18.27 -12.59 19.45
N LEU A 28 18.24 -12.03 18.23
CA LEU A 28 17.17 -11.17 17.77
C LEU A 28 16.42 -11.83 16.60
N PRO A 29 15.12 -11.55 16.43
CA PRO A 29 14.40 -11.98 15.23
C PRO A 29 15.13 -11.49 13.98
N THR A 30 15.53 -12.44 13.14
CA THR A 30 16.15 -12.17 11.85
C THR A 30 15.05 -12.06 10.79
N GLY A 31 15.05 -11.01 9.98
CA GLY A 31 14.12 -10.84 8.88
C GLY A 31 13.66 -9.39 8.70
N HIS A 32 13.73 -8.91 7.47
CA HIS A 32 13.11 -7.63 7.06
C HIS A 32 11.75 -7.92 6.46
N ARG A 33 10.72 -7.14 6.80
CA ARG A 33 9.38 -7.31 6.20
C ARG A 33 9.30 -6.84 4.74
N GLY A 34 10.39 -6.32 4.20
CA GLY A 34 10.44 -5.64 2.92
C GLY A 34 10.09 -4.15 3.06
N ASP A 35 10.19 -3.43 1.95
CA ASP A 35 9.73 -2.06 1.88
C ASP A 35 8.21 -2.00 2.00
N THR A 36 7.71 -0.93 2.60
CA THR A 36 6.30 -0.57 2.44
C THR A 36 6.21 0.29 1.19
N VAL A 37 5.53 -0.21 0.17
CA VAL A 37 5.44 0.43 -1.15
C VAL A 37 4.04 0.98 -1.34
N VAL A 38 3.94 2.27 -1.66
CA VAL A 38 2.68 2.92 -2.02
C VAL A 38 2.75 3.28 -3.50
N GLY A 39 1.81 2.77 -4.28
CA GLY A 39 1.71 3.09 -5.70
C GLY A 39 1.20 4.52 -5.95
N ASN A 40 1.20 4.89 -7.23
CA ASN A 40 0.63 6.15 -7.73
C ASN A 40 -0.90 6.23 -7.56
N ASP A 41 -1.44 7.45 -7.47
CA ASP A 41 -2.90 7.72 -7.31
C ASP A 41 -3.54 7.05 -6.07
N VAL A 42 -2.77 6.79 -5.01
CA VAL A 42 -3.34 6.23 -3.77
C VAL A 42 -3.91 7.33 -2.89
N TRP A 43 -5.16 7.15 -2.46
CA TRP A 43 -5.77 8.01 -1.44
C TRP A 43 -5.72 7.33 -0.06
N LEU A 44 -4.94 7.90 0.86
CA LEU A 44 -4.87 7.46 2.25
C LEU A 44 -5.74 8.36 3.14
N GLY A 45 -6.78 7.79 3.72
CA GLY A 45 -7.63 8.45 4.69
C GLY A 45 -6.89 8.78 5.99
N TYR A 46 -7.32 9.84 6.66
CA TYR A 46 -6.73 10.29 7.92
C TYR A 46 -6.64 9.14 8.95
N GLY A 47 -5.47 9.01 9.59
CA GLY A 47 -5.23 8.01 10.62
C GLY A 47 -5.18 6.56 10.11
N ALA A 48 -5.08 6.33 8.79
CA ALA A 48 -4.78 4.99 8.28
C ALA A 48 -3.39 4.51 8.75
N ILE A 49 -3.32 3.27 9.22
CA ILE A 49 -2.09 2.62 9.71
C ILE A 49 -1.73 1.52 8.71
N ILE A 50 -0.58 1.65 8.06
CA ILE A 50 -0.04 0.64 7.14
C ILE A 50 1.01 -0.17 7.90
N LEU A 51 0.77 -1.48 8.08
CA LEU A 51 1.76 -2.33 8.73
C LEU A 51 3.03 -2.48 7.88
N PRO A 52 4.18 -2.85 8.48
CA PRO A 52 5.43 -2.99 7.73
C PRO A 52 5.37 -4.02 6.61
N GLY A 53 6.01 -3.71 5.47
CA GLY A 53 6.16 -4.64 4.35
C GLY A 53 4.87 -4.87 3.56
N ARG A 54 4.01 -3.84 3.47
CA ARG A 54 2.76 -3.89 2.71
C ARG A 54 2.90 -3.12 1.41
N HIS A 55 2.30 -3.67 0.36
CA HIS A 55 2.20 -3.05 -0.95
C HIS A 55 0.78 -2.52 -1.15
N ILE A 56 0.66 -1.22 -1.42
CA ILE A 56 -0.61 -0.54 -1.70
C ILE A 56 -0.65 -0.25 -3.20
N GLY A 57 -1.51 -0.96 -3.93
CA GLY A 57 -1.59 -0.87 -5.39
C GLY A 57 -2.06 0.48 -5.91
N HIS A 58 -1.72 0.80 -7.16
CA HIS A 58 -2.08 2.04 -7.83
C HIS A 58 -3.58 2.32 -7.77
N GLY A 59 -3.97 3.57 -7.56
CA GLY A 59 -5.37 3.96 -7.52
C GLY A 59 -6.15 3.44 -6.30
N ALA A 60 -5.51 2.77 -5.33
CA ALA A 60 -6.20 2.26 -4.16
C ALA A 60 -6.70 3.38 -3.24
N VAL A 61 -7.80 3.13 -2.53
CA VAL A 61 -8.34 4.02 -1.50
C VAL A 61 -8.34 3.28 -0.17
N VAL A 62 -7.66 3.85 0.82
CA VAL A 62 -7.64 3.34 2.20
C VAL A 62 -8.48 4.27 3.05
N GLY A 63 -9.60 3.77 3.57
CA GLY A 63 -10.51 4.57 4.41
C GLY A 63 -9.83 5.07 5.70
N ALA A 64 -10.35 6.17 6.25
CA ALA A 64 -9.83 6.75 7.50
C ALA A 64 -9.84 5.73 8.66
N GLY A 65 -8.82 5.77 9.51
CA GLY A 65 -8.66 4.87 10.67
C GLY A 65 -8.43 3.39 10.33
N SER A 66 -8.22 3.04 9.05
CA SER A 66 -8.02 1.64 8.65
C SER A 66 -6.66 1.09 9.08
N VAL A 67 -6.60 -0.19 9.45
CA VAL A 67 -5.34 -0.88 9.78
C VAL A 67 -5.03 -1.91 8.70
N VAL A 68 -4.13 -1.57 7.78
CA VAL A 68 -3.77 -2.39 6.62
C VAL A 68 -2.76 -3.45 7.01
N THR A 69 -3.25 -4.70 7.13
CA THR A 69 -2.45 -5.85 7.54
C THR A 69 -2.04 -6.77 6.38
N ARG A 70 -2.56 -6.52 5.17
CA ARG A 70 -2.30 -7.26 3.93
C ARG A 70 -2.16 -6.28 2.77
N ASP A 71 -1.53 -6.73 1.70
CA ASP A 71 -1.39 -5.91 0.49
C ASP A 71 -2.77 -5.53 -0.07
N VAL A 72 -2.84 -4.35 -0.65
CA VAL A 72 -4.07 -3.77 -1.19
C VAL A 72 -3.99 -3.84 -2.72
N PRO A 73 -4.94 -4.53 -3.40
CA PRO A 73 -4.95 -4.59 -4.85
C PRO A 73 -5.09 -3.18 -5.49
N PRO A 74 -4.58 -2.98 -6.71
CA PRO A 74 -4.81 -1.73 -7.44
C PRO A 74 -6.29 -1.42 -7.55
N TYR A 75 -6.64 -0.13 -7.42
CA TYR A 75 -8.00 0.40 -7.52
C TYR A 75 -9.01 -0.18 -6.51
N ALA A 76 -8.56 -0.93 -5.49
CA ALA A 76 -9.43 -1.40 -4.42
C ALA A 76 -9.74 -0.28 -3.43
N ILE A 77 -10.95 -0.29 -2.88
CA ILE A 77 -11.33 0.51 -1.72
C ILE A 77 -11.33 -0.42 -0.51
N VAL A 78 -10.47 -0.13 0.46
CA VAL A 78 -10.36 -0.91 1.70
C VAL A 78 -10.73 -0.07 2.91
N GLY A 79 -11.27 -0.71 3.94
CA GLY A 79 -11.62 -0.04 5.20
C GLY A 79 -11.62 -0.98 6.40
N GLY A 80 -11.47 -0.39 7.60
CA GLY A 80 -11.65 -1.07 8.88
C GLY A 80 -10.36 -1.53 9.57
N ASN A 81 -10.50 -2.14 10.74
CA ASN A 81 -9.42 -2.71 11.53
C ASN A 81 -9.77 -4.17 11.94
N PRO A 82 -9.16 -5.19 11.31
CA PRO A 82 -8.22 -5.09 10.21
C PRO A 82 -8.89 -4.67 8.89
N ALA A 83 -8.16 -3.97 8.02
CA ALA A 83 -8.68 -3.49 6.75
C ALA A 83 -9.13 -4.65 5.85
N ARG A 84 -10.28 -4.49 5.20
CA ARG A 84 -10.86 -5.44 4.24
C ARG A 84 -11.26 -4.71 2.97
N CYS A 85 -11.22 -5.42 1.84
CA CYS A 85 -11.77 -4.91 0.59
C CYS A 85 -13.27 -4.72 0.73
N ILE A 86 -13.73 -3.48 0.53
CA ILE A 86 -15.15 -3.11 0.51
C ILE A 86 -15.70 -3.32 -0.91
N ARG A 87 -14.98 -2.77 -1.90
CA ARG A 87 -15.28 -2.92 -3.33
C ARG A 87 -14.10 -2.50 -4.20
N GLN A 88 -14.15 -2.82 -5.48
CA GLN A 88 -13.29 -2.22 -6.50
C GLN A 88 -13.83 -0.84 -6.93
N ARG A 89 -12.95 0.08 -7.35
CA ARG A 89 -13.34 1.35 -8.00
C ARG A 89 -13.97 1.09 -9.37
N TYR A 90 -13.46 0.09 -10.10
CA TYR A 90 -13.86 -0.25 -11.47
C TYR A 90 -13.91 -1.77 -11.67
N PRO A 91 -14.57 -2.28 -12.73
CA PRO A 91 -14.44 -3.66 -13.17
C PRO A 91 -12.98 -4.03 -13.49
N GLU A 92 -12.61 -5.29 -13.33
CA GLU A 92 -11.23 -5.77 -13.53
C GLU A 92 -10.65 -5.40 -14.90
N ALA A 93 -11.44 -5.56 -15.98
CA ALA A 93 -11.01 -5.18 -17.33
C ALA A 93 -10.63 -3.69 -17.44
N VAL A 94 -11.33 -2.82 -16.72
CA VAL A 94 -11.04 -1.38 -16.68
C VAL A 94 -9.79 -1.09 -15.84
N VAL A 95 -9.61 -1.80 -14.73
CA VAL A 95 -8.40 -1.70 -13.90
C VAL A 95 -7.15 -2.05 -14.71
N LEU A 96 -7.19 -3.12 -15.50
CA LEU A 96 -6.08 -3.52 -16.36
C LEU A 96 -5.74 -2.46 -17.41
N ARG A 97 -6.75 -1.84 -18.03
CA ARG A 97 -6.57 -0.73 -18.97
C ARG A 97 -5.91 0.47 -18.30
N LEU A 98 -6.37 0.85 -17.11
CA LEU A 98 -5.78 1.96 -16.35
C LEU A 98 -4.33 1.69 -15.93
N LEU A 99 -4.01 0.46 -15.54
CA LEU A 99 -2.65 0.04 -15.22
C LEU A 99 -1.74 0.06 -16.45
N ALA A 100 -2.25 -0.33 -17.63
CA ALA A 100 -1.51 -0.24 -18.89
C ALA A 100 -1.35 1.21 -19.35
N LEU A 101 -2.35 2.05 -19.12
CA LEU A 101 -2.31 3.48 -19.45
C LEU A 101 -1.22 4.22 -18.65
N ALA A 102 -1.07 3.85 -17.38
CA ALA A 102 -0.06 4.36 -16.45
C ALA A 102 0.12 5.89 -16.56
N TRP A 103 -1.00 6.63 -16.52
CA TRP A 103 -1.01 8.07 -16.83
C TRP A 103 -0.09 8.89 -15.93
N TRP A 104 0.20 8.39 -14.73
CA TRP A 104 1.15 8.98 -13.78
C TRP A 104 2.60 8.99 -14.29
N ASP A 105 2.95 8.16 -15.27
CA ASP A 105 4.28 8.10 -15.89
C ASP A 105 4.36 8.98 -17.16
N TRP A 106 3.27 9.66 -17.55
CA TRP A 106 3.27 10.52 -18.73
C TRP A 106 4.07 11.81 -18.51
N PRO A 107 4.65 12.40 -19.58
CA PRO A 107 5.18 13.76 -19.52
C PRO A 107 4.11 14.74 -19.05
N ILE A 108 4.51 15.72 -18.23
CA ILE A 108 3.58 16.68 -17.61
C ILE A 108 2.75 17.43 -18.67
N GLU A 109 3.31 17.71 -19.85
CA GLU A 109 2.61 18.38 -20.94
C GLU A 109 1.48 17.54 -21.53
N LYS A 110 1.60 16.21 -21.49
CA LYS A 110 0.54 15.28 -21.89
C LYS A 110 -0.55 15.24 -20.82
N ILE A 111 -0.17 15.21 -19.54
CA ILE A 111 -1.12 15.27 -18.42
C ILE A 111 -1.92 16.59 -18.48
N SER A 112 -1.25 17.73 -18.63
CA SER A 112 -1.90 19.05 -18.67
C SER A 112 -2.91 19.18 -19.81
N ARG A 113 -2.59 18.65 -21.00
CA ARG A 113 -3.51 18.65 -22.15
C ARG A 113 -4.73 17.75 -21.95
N ASN A 114 -4.62 16.72 -21.12
CA ASN A 114 -5.65 15.70 -20.93
C ASN A 114 -6.36 15.77 -19.56
N VAL A 115 -6.15 16.84 -18.78
CA VAL A 115 -6.69 16.94 -17.41
C VAL A 115 -8.22 16.80 -17.35
N ALA A 116 -8.94 17.33 -18.35
CA ALA A 116 -10.39 17.20 -18.43
C ALA A 116 -10.84 15.74 -18.62
N LEU A 117 -10.10 14.96 -19.42
CA LEU A 117 -10.38 13.54 -19.65
C LEU A 117 -10.03 12.70 -18.42
N LEU A 118 -8.89 12.99 -17.76
CA LEU A 118 -8.50 12.36 -16.50
C LEU A 118 -9.54 12.58 -15.41
N ALA A 119 -10.04 13.81 -15.27
CA ALA A 119 -11.07 14.16 -14.30
C ALA A 119 -12.43 13.53 -14.63
N ALA A 120 -12.79 13.45 -15.91
CA ALA A 120 -14.03 12.82 -16.36
C ALA A 120 -13.99 11.28 -16.27
N GLY A 121 -12.79 10.67 -16.22
CA GLY A 121 -12.61 9.23 -16.28
C GLY A 121 -12.91 8.64 -17.66
N ASP A 122 -12.73 9.40 -18.74
CA ASP A 122 -12.93 8.94 -20.12
C ASP A 122 -11.70 8.16 -20.61
N ILE A 123 -11.65 6.88 -20.24
CA ILE A 123 -10.51 6.00 -20.52
C ILE A 123 -10.33 5.77 -22.02
N ASP A 124 -11.43 5.66 -22.77
CA ASP A 124 -11.39 5.46 -24.22
C ASP A 124 -10.74 6.67 -24.92
N ALA A 125 -11.06 7.90 -24.48
CA ALA A 125 -10.42 9.10 -25.01
C ALA A 125 -8.95 9.21 -24.59
N LEU A 126 -8.61 8.85 -23.35
CA LEU A 126 -7.24 8.88 -22.84
C LEU A 126 -6.30 7.91 -23.58
N GLU A 127 -6.79 6.72 -23.96
CA GLU A 127 -6.01 5.76 -24.74
C GLU A 127 -5.72 6.22 -26.18
N ARG A 128 -6.52 7.16 -26.70
CA ARG A 128 -6.32 7.76 -28.04
C ARG A 128 -5.44 9.02 -28.02
N ALA A 129 -5.07 9.51 -26.84
CA ALA A 129 -4.38 10.79 -26.62
C ALA A 129 -2.85 10.67 -26.54
#